data_AF-A0A0M5IKG4-F1
#
_entry.id   AF-A0A0M5IKG4-F1
#
_cell.length_a   1.000
_cell.length_b   1.000
_cell.length_c   1.000
_cell.angle_alpha   90.00
_cell.angle_beta   90.00
_cell.angle_gamma   90.00
#
_symmetry.space_group_name_H-M   'P 1'
#
loop_
_entity.id
_entity.type
_entity.pdbx_description
1 polymer ?
#
loop_
_entity_poly.entity_id
_entity_poly.type
_entity_poly.pdbx_seq_one_letter_code
_entity_poly.pdbx_strand_id
1 'polypeptide(L)' 'MKAFKIFLVGLILGLAVGLWFGVNLGRDEPLLSNPFSEKSLQKQLQKTGGEMLEKSGQALEESGKALKEKFSE' A
#
# COMPACT_ATOMS: atom_id res chain seq x y z
N MET A 1 10.43 -33.12 -6.98
CA MET A 1 9.86 -32.18 -5.99
C MET A 1 10.88 -31.36 -5.18
N LYS A 2 12.06 -31.91 -4.81
CA LYS A 2 13.05 -31.16 -4.00
C LYS A 2 13.60 -29.91 -4.70
N ALA A 3 13.96 -30.00 -5.98
CA ALA A 3 14.46 -28.87 -6.76
C ALA A 3 13.44 -27.72 -6.86
N PHE A 4 12.16 -28.03 -7.11
CA PHE A 4 11.10 -27.01 -7.16
C PHE A 4 10.89 -26.32 -5.80
N LYS A 5 10.99 -27.06 -4.69
CA LYS A 5 10.93 -26.47 -3.35
C LYS A 5 12.12 -25.54 -3.09
N ILE A 6 13.33 -25.94 -3.48
CA ILE A 6 14.53 -25.10 -3.35
C ILE A 6 14.39 -23.83 -4.20
N PHE A 7 13.88 -23.96 -5.42
CA PHE A 7 13.61 -22.83 -6.30
C PHE A 7 12.59 -21.86 -5.68
N LEU A 8 11.48 -22.37 -5.14
CA LEU A 8 10.47 -21.56 -4.44
C LEU A 8 11.05 -20.83 -3.24
N VAL A 9 11.85 -21.52 -2.42
CA VAL A 9 12.52 -20.89 -1.27
C VAL A 9 13.48 -19.80 -1.74
N GLY A 10 14.29 -20.07 -2.77
CA GLY A 10 15.19 -19.08 -3.35
C GLY A 10 14.45 -17.86 -3.92
N LEU A 11 13.32 -18.07 -4.58
CA LEU A 11 12.46 -17.01 -5.11
C LEU A 11 11.89 -16.14 -3.99
N ILE A 12 11.36 -16.75 -2.93
CA ILE A 12 10.80 -16.03 -1.78
C ILE A 12 11.90 -15.23 -1.07
N LEU A 13 13.07 -15.83 -0.84
CA LEU A 13 14.20 -15.16 -0.21
C LEU A 13 14.71 -14.00 -1.09
N GLY A 14 14.85 -14.21 -2.39
CA GLY A 14 15.27 -13.17 -3.34
C GLY A 14 14.28 -12.01 -3.39
N LEU A 15 12.98 -12.29 -3.39
CA LEU A 15 11.94 -11.25 -3.32
C LEU A 15 11.97 -10.50 -1.99
N ALA A 16 12.11 -11.20 -0.87
CA ALA A 16 12.17 -10.57 0.45
C ALA A 16 13.37 -9.62 0.56
N VAL A 17 14.55 -10.08 0.13
CA VAL A 17 15.78 -9.28 0.12
C VAL A 17 15.66 -8.13 -0.87
N GLY A 18 15.19 -8.38 -2.09
CA GLY A 18 15.02 -7.35 -3.12
C GLY A 18 14.05 -6.25 -2.70
N LEU A 19 12.92 -6.60 -2.08
CA LEU A 19 11.96 -5.64 -1.54
C LEU A 19 12.55 -4.83 -0.38
N TRP A 20 13.33 -5.45 0.50
CA TRP A 20 14.02 -4.75 1.59
C TRP A 20 14.95 -3.66 1.05
N PHE A 21 15.84 -4.03 0.11
CA PHE A 21 16.76 -3.07 -0.51
C PHE A 21 16.01 -2.01 -1.33
N GLY A 22 14.99 -2.40 -2.09
CA GLY A 22 14.20 -1.48 -2.90
C GLY A 22 13.47 -0.43 -2.07
N VAL A 23 12.88 -0.81 -0.94
CA VAL A 23 12.20 0.13 -0.03
C VAL A 23 13.18 1.09 0.64
N ASN A 24 14.34 0.60 1.11
CA ASN A 24 15.35 1.47 1.73
C ASN A 24 15.96 2.46 0.71
N LEU A 25 16.29 1.99 -0.50
CA LEU A 25 16.77 2.86 -1.59
C LEU A 25 15.73 3.92 -1.99
N GLY A 26 14.47 3.53 -2.13
CA GLY A 26 13.40 4.47 -2.51
C GLY A 26 13.04 5.49 -1.43
N ARG A 27 13.52 5.30 -0.20
CA ARG A 27 13.27 6.19 0.96
C ARG A 27 14.49 7.00 1.38
N ASP A 28 15.61 6.90 0.64
CA ASP A 28 16.90 7.50 1.01
C ASP A 28 17.37 7.11 2.44
N GLU A 29 16.98 5.93 2.90
CA GLU A 29 17.34 5.38 4.22
C GLU A 29 18.53 4.41 4.08
N PRO A 30 19.37 4.24 5.11
CA PRO A 30 20.45 3.26 5.09
C PRO A 30 19.93 1.87 4.73
N LEU A 31 20.64 1.16 3.86
CA LEU A 31 20.20 -0.14 3.30
C LEU A 31 19.91 -1.22 4.36
N LEU A 32 20.60 -1.11 5.51
CA LEU A 32 20.47 -2.03 6.65
C LEU A 32 19.45 -1.56 7.69
N SER A 33 18.85 -0.38 7.53
CA SER A 33 17.73 0.07 8.34
C SER A 33 16.53 -0.84 8.15
N ASN A 34 15.71 -1.02 9.19
CA ASN A 34 14.47 -1.78 9.08
C ASN A 34 13.46 -1.02 8.20
N PRO A 35 13.17 -1.47 6.97
CA PRO A 35 12.24 -0.79 6.05
C PRO A 35 10.80 -0.83 6.55
N PHE A 36 10.51 -1.68 7.54
CA PHE A 36 9.20 -1.82 8.18
C PHE A 36 9.13 -1.15 9.56
N SER A 37 10.05 -0.24 9.89
CA SER A 37 9.97 0.48 11.17
C SER A 37 8.64 1.25 11.29
N GLU A 38 7.94 1.04 12.42
CA GLU A 38 6.53 1.36 12.62
C GLU A 38 6.15 2.81 12.28
N LYS A 39 7.04 3.78 12.55
CA LYS A 39 6.75 5.21 12.35
C LYS A 39 6.50 5.59 10.89
N SER A 40 7.13 4.92 9.93
CA SER A 40 6.97 5.27 8.51
C SER A 40 5.70 4.65 7.92
N LEU A 41 5.49 3.36 8.18
CA LEU A 41 4.47 2.56 7.53
C LEU A 41 3.07 2.81 8.12
N GLN A 42 2.96 2.91 9.45
CA GLN A 42 1.69 3.21 10.11
C GLN A 42 1.20 4.62 9.76
N LYS A 43 2.11 5.60 9.72
CA LYS A 43 1.78 6.99 9.38
C LYS A 43 1.36 7.12 7.90
N GLN A 44 2.04 6.41 7.01
CA GLN A 44 1.68 6.39 5.59
C GLN A 44 0.34 5.67 5.36
N LEU A 45 0.09 4.54 6.03
CA LEU A 45 -1.20 3.84 5.99
C LEU A 45 -2.35 4.68 6.54
N GLN A 46 -2.14 5.37 7.67
CA GLN A 46 -3.16 6.28 8.22
C GLN A 46 -3.46 7.43 7.26
N LYS A 47 -2.42 8.03 6.65
CA LYS A 47 -2.59 9.13 5.70
C LYS A 47 -3.32 8.67 4.43
N THR A 48 -2.84 7.60 3.80
CA THR A 48 -3.46 7.05 2.58
C THR A 48 -4.87 6.53 2.84
N GLY A 49 -5.10 5.87 3.99
CA GLY A 49 -6.43 5.40 4.39
C GLY A 49 -7.41 6.55 4.64
N GLY A 50 -6.96 7.61 5.32
CA GLY A 50 -7.77 8.82 5.53
C GLY A 50 -8.15 9.49 4.21
N GLU A 51 -7.18 9.74 3.33
CA GLU A 51 -7.42 10.36 2.01
C GLU A 51 -8.35 9.51 1.14
N MET A 52 -8.22 8.18 1.19
CA MET A 52 -9.08 7.27 0.45
C MET A 52 -10.52 7.28 0.97
N LEU A 53 -10.70 7.26 2.30
CA LEU A 53 -12.03 7.33 2.92
C LEU A 53 -12.71 8.66 2.62
N GLU A 54 -11.97 9.77 2.69
CA GLU A 54 -12.49 11.10 2.41
C GLU A 54 -12.94 11.24 0.95
N LYS A 55 -12.11 10.80 -0.02
CA LYS A 55 -12.48 10.76 -1.44
C LYS A 55 -13.69 9.87 -1.70
N SER A 56 -13.78 8.74 -1.00
CA SER A 56 -14.92 7.82 -1.13
C SER A 56 -16.21 8.46 -0.60
N GLY A 57 -16.13 9.19 0.51
CA GLY A 57 -17.24 9.96 1.06
C GLY A 57 -17.73 11.05 0.10
N GLN A 58 -16.80 11.83 -0.47
CA GLN A 58 -17.14 12.87 -1.46
C GLN A 58 -17.81 12.28 -2.71
N ALA A 59 -17.27 11.18 -3.24
CA ALA A 59 -17.85 10.51 -4.42
C ALA A 59 -19.26 9.98 -4.15
N LEU A 60 -19.51 9.43 -2.95
CA LEU A 60 -20.85 8.99 -2.53
C LEU A 60 -21.81 10.16 -2.35
N GLU A 61 -21.35 11.28 -1.80
CA GLU A 61 -22.15 12.48 -1.61
C GLU A 61 -22.55 13.13 -2.94
N GLU A 62 -21.61 13.26 -3.88
CA GLU A 62 -21.91 13.74 -5.25
C GLU A 62 -22.90 12.82 -5.95
N SER A 63 -22.69 11.50 -5.86
CA SER A 63 -23.62 10.51 -6.43
C SER A 63 -25.02 10.65 -5.82
N GLY A 64 -25.11 10.87 -4.51
CA GLY A 64 -26.38 11.10 -3.81
C GLY A 64 -27.08 12.40 -4.24
N LYS A 65 -26.33 13.49 -4.43
CA LYS A 65 -26.86 14.76 -4.94
C LYS A 65 -27.39 14.64 -6.37
N ALA A 66 -26.64 13.99 -7.26
CA ALA A 66 -27.05 13.77 -8.64
C ALA A 66 -28.31 12.88 -8.76
N LEU A 67 -28.44 11.88 -7.88
CA LEU A 67 -29.67 11.08 -7.77
C LEU A 67 -30.84 11.94 -7.29
N LYS A 68 -30.65 12.76 -6.27
CA LYS A 68 -31.71 13.62 -5.71
C LYS A 68 -32.22 14.65 -6.71
N GLU A 69 -31.34 15.28 -7.50
CA GLU A 69 -31.74 16.17 -8.60
C GLU A 69 -32.57 15.43 -9.64
N LYS A 70 -32.14 14.24 -10.08
CA LYS A 70 -32.89 13.40 -11.05
C LYS A 70 -34.28 12.95 -10.58
N PHE A 71 -34.51 12.87 -9.27
CA PHE A 71 -35.82 12.50 -8.71
C PHE A 71 -36.67 13.71 -8.30
N SER A 72 -36.11 14.93 -8.35
CA SER A 72 -36.83 16.17 -8.03
C SER A 72 -37.27 16.95 -9.29
N GLU A 73 -36.96 16.43 -10.47
CA GLU A 73 -37.40 16.85 -11.81
C GLU A 73 -38.60 15.99 -12.27
#